data_AF-A0A3P9IJC0-F1
#
_entry.id   AF-A0A3P9IJC0-F1
#
_cell.length_a   1.000
_cell.length_b   1.000
_cell.length_c   1.000
_cell.angle_alpha   90.00
_cell.angle_beta   90.00
_cell.angle_gamma   90.00
#
_symmetry.space_group_name_H-M   'P 1'
#
loop_
_entity.id
_entity.type
_entity.pdbx_description
1 polymer ?
#
loop_
_entity_poly.entity_id
_entity_poly.type
_entity_poly.pdbx_seq_one_letter_code
_entity_poly.pdbx_strand_id
1 'polypeptide(L)'
;WNKEGACSGGGDLQAAADPDSGVNSVQNYKLSQNDHFRLEVKDRGDDGKIPILYLQKPLDKEAARHHILRLTAVDGGKPARSGTMTIIINVLDINDNMPVFVKDSYSAVLEENSPVGTSVIQMNATDLDDGLNGEVVYSFGNNVNNKIRKVFEIDAKTGVITVKGLIDFEEKDKYEIDIKASDKGLVPLATEKSVMITIVDLNDNAPEIEVTSLSNAVPEDSKPGRTVALLSVTDRDSGANGKVICSITEDAPFTLTPSPVGLCLVPAGL
;
A
#
# COMPACT_ATOMS: atom_id res chain seq x y z
N TRP A 1 -53.71 6.20 -6.46
CA TRP A 1 -53.16 6.60 -5.16
C TRP A 1 -51.66 6.34 -5.20
N ASN A 2 -50.85 7.41 -5.29
CA ASN A 2 -49.40 7.29 -5.23
C ASN A 2 -49.02 7.15 -3.76
N LYS A 3 -48.64 5.93 -3.34
CA LYS A 3 -47.92 5.73 -2.09
C LYS A 3 -46.47 5.42 -2.46
N GLU A 4 -45.54 6.14 -1.87
CA GLU A 4 -44.13 5.78 -1.87
C GLU A 4 -43.92 4.80 -0.73
N GLY A 5 -43.57 3.56 -1.06
CA GLY A 5 -43.25 2.51 -0.09
C GLY A 5 -41.75 2.26 -0.10
N ALA A 6 -41.06 2.62 0.97
CA ALA A 6 -39.70 2.16 1.23
C ALA A 6 -39.80 0.77 1.88
N CYS A 7 -39.38 -0.28 1.16
CA CYS A 7 -39.29 -1.63 1.73
C CYS A 7 -37.89 -1.83 2.32
N SER A 8 -37.76 -1.58 3.63
CA SER A 8 -36.59 -1.98 4.41
C SER A 8 -36.77 -3.40 4.94
N GLY A 9 -35.97 -4.34 4.41
CA GLY A 9 -35.67 -5.64 5.03
C GLY A 9 -36.88 -6.50 5.41
N GLY A 10 -37.40 -7.29 4.45
CA GLY A 10 -38.39 -8.34 4.74
C GLY A 10 -39.40 -8.59 3.63
N GLY A 11 -38.95 -9.15 2.51
CA GLY A 11 -39.64 -10.12 1.64
C GLY A 11 -40.97 -9.78 0.94
N ASP A 12 -41.91 -9.12 1.59
CA ASP A 12 -43.29 -9.01 1.09
C ASP A 12 -43.59 -7.56 0.70
N LEU A 13 -43.70 -7.33 -0.61
CA LEU A 13 -44.30 -6.09 -1.12
C LEU A 13 -45.76 -6.06 -0.70
N GLN A 14 -46.23 -4.91 -0.21
CA GLN A 14 -47.64 -4.75 0.10
C GLN A 14 -48.48 -4.96 -1.17
N ALA A 15 -49.41 -5.91 -1.13
CA ALA A 15 -50.33 -6.16 -2.22
C ALA A 15 -51.17 -4.91 -2.51
N ALA A 16 -51.46 -4.67 -3.78
CA ALA A 16 -52.40 -3.62 -4.16
C ALA A 16 -53.81 -4.01 -3.70
N ALA A 17 -54.57 -3.03 -3.22
CA ALA A 17 -55.96 -3.20 -2.83
C ALA A 17 -56.87 -2.60 -3.91
N ASP A 18 -57.83 -3.39 -4.37
CA ASP A 18 -58.91 -2.95 -5.26
C ASP A 18 -60.26 -3.19 -4.56
N PRO A 19 -61.08 -2.14 -4.36
CA PRO A 19 -62.40 -2.27 -3.73
C PRO A 19 -63.38 -3.17 -4.49
N ASP A 20 -63.16 -3.40 -5.78
CA ASP A 20 -64.02 -4.25 -6.59
C ASP A 20 -63.77 -5.74 -6.31
N SER A 21 -64.77 -6.58 -6.57
CA SER A 21 -64.73 -8.03 -6.34
C SER A 21 -64.62 -8.84 -7.64
N GLY A 22 -64.17 -10.08 -7.54
CA GLY A 22 -64.07 -11.00 -8.67
C GLY A 22 -63.11 -10.49 -9.74
N VAL A 23 -63.51 -10.55 -11.01
CA VAL A 23 -62.66 -10.18 -12.16
C VAL A 23 -62.24 -8.70 -12.15
N ASN A 24 -63.02 -7.84 -11.50
CA ASN A 24 -62.70 -6.41 -11.40
C ASN A 24 -61.73 -6.08 -10.25
N SER A 25 -61.42 -7.04 -9.38
CA SER A 25 -60.34 -6.88 -8.39
C SER A 25 -58.96 -7.06 -9.03
N VAL A 26 -57.88 -6.85 -8.26
CA VAL A 26 -56.49 -7.00 -8.76
C VAL A 26 -56.26 -8.38 -9.37
N GLN A 27 -55.96 -8.42 -10.67
CA GLN A 27 -55.75 -9.67 -11.41
C GLN A 27 -54.28 -9.95 -11.73
N ASN A 28 -53.42 -8.94 -11.79
CA ASN A 28 -52.01 -9.18 -12.10
C ASN A 28 -51.11 -8.04 -11.64
N TYR A 29 -49.81 -8.33 -11.57
CA TYR A 29 -48.75 -7.36 -11.34
C TYR A 29 -47.72 -7.42 -12.46
N LYS A 30 -47.15 -6.27 -12.81
CA LYS A 30 -46.06 -6.13 -13.78
C LYS A 30 -44.95 -5.30 -13.16
N LEU A 31 -43.71 -5.74 -13.34
CA LEU A 31 -42.51 -5.01 -12.94
C LEU A 31 -41.90 -4.32 -14.16
N SER A 32 -41.31 -3.13 -13.96
CA SER A 32 -40.50 -2.49 -14.99
C SER A 32 -39.33 -3.38 -15.43
N GLN A 33 -38.92 -3.24 -16.69
CA GLN A 33 -37.73 -3.91 -17.21
C GLN A 33 -36.52 -3.58 -16.34
N ASN A 34 -35.78 -4.61 -15.94
CA ASN A 34 -34.57 -4.53 -15.14
C ASN A 34 -33.79 -5.85 -15.26
N ASP A 35 -32.54 -5.86 -14.82
CA ASP A 35 -31.63 -7.01 -14.99
C ASP A 35 -31.49 -7.90 -13.75
N HIS A 36 -31.88 -7.41 -12.57
CA HIS A 36 -31.53 -8.04 -11.29
C HIS A 36 -32.71 -8.69 -10.58
N PHE A 37 -33.95 -8.28 -10.87
CA PHE A 37 -35.13 -8.65 -10.12
C PHE A 37 -36.23 -9.23 -11.01
N ARG A 38 -36.75 -10.38 -10.61
CA ARG A 38 -37.95 -11.01 -11.18
C ARG A 38 -39.12 -10.85 -10.23
N LEU A 39 -40.28 -10.62 -10.83
CA LEU A 39 -41.56 -10.65 -10.15
C LEU A 39 -42.20 -12.03 -10.29
N GLU A 40 -42.67 -12.59 -9.18
CA GLU A 40 -43.58 -13.73 -9.15
C GLU A 40 -44.87 -13.32 -8.47
N VAL A 41 -46.01 -13.75 -9.00
CA VAL A 41 -47.32 -13.44 -8.42
C VAL A 41 -47.88 -14.72 -7.83
N LYS A 42 -48.11 -14.72 -6.51
CA LYS A 42 -48.77 -15.83 -5.82
C LYS A 42 -50.24 -15.52 -5.60
N ASP A 43 -51.09 -16.50 -5.87
CA ASP A 43 -52.51 -16.43 -5.57
C ASP A 43 -52.73 -16.94 -4.14
N ARG A 44 -53.28 -16.10 -3.26
CA ARG A 44 -53.62 -16.48 -1.88
C ARG A 44 -55.12 -16.77 -1.72
N GLY A 45 -55.88 -16.94 -2.81
CA GLY A 45 -57.32 -17.19 -2.75
C GLY A 45 -58.07 -15.94 -2.32
N ASP A 46 -58.70 -15.97 -1.14
CA ASP A 46 -59.55 -14.88 -0.64
C ASP A 46 -58.78 -13.58 -0.36
N ASP A 47 -57.47 -13.68 -0.10
CA ASP A 47 -56.56 -12.52 0.11
C ASP A 47 -56.09 -11.87 -1.21
N GLY A 48 -56.53 -12.39 -2.35
CA GLY A 48 -56.15 -11.92 -3.68
C GLY A 48 -54.73 -12.31 -4.09
N LYS A 49 -54.20 -11.59 -5.08
CA LYS A 49 -52.87 -11.86 -5.64
C LYS A 49 -51.81 -10.99 -5.00
N ILE A 50 -50.65 -11.60 -4.71
CA ILE A 50 -49.54 -10.95 -4.02
C ILE A 50 -48.26 -10.97 -4.87
N PRO A 51 -47.60 -9.81 -5.06
CA PRO A 51 -46.33 -9.71 -5.75
C PRO A 51 -45.16 -10.07 -4.83
N ILE A 52 -44.31 -11.00 -5.25
CA ILE A 52 -43.05 -11.34 -4.57
C ILE A 52 -41.90 -11.02 -5.51
N LEU A 53 -40.93 -10.25 -5.00
CA LEU A 53 -39.74 -9.87 -5.74
C LEU A 53 -38.59 -10.82 -5.40
N TYR A 54 -38.01 -11.44 -6.42
CA TYR A 54 -36.88 -12.33 -6.29
C TYR A 54 -35.64 -11.71 -6.94
N LEU A 55 -34.51 -11.76 -6.24
CA LEU A 55 -33.21 -11.45 -6.82
C LEU A 55 -32.81 -12.57 -7.79
N GLN A 56 -32.43 -12.22 -9.01
CA GLN A 56 -31.99 -13.13 -10.07
C GLN A 56 -30.49 -13.03 -10.37
N LYS A 57 -29.93 -11.84 -10.24
CA LYS A 57 -28.49 -11.58 -10.42
C LYS A 57 -27.94 -10.92 -9.16
N PRO A 58 -26.66 -11.14 -8.83
CA PRO A 58 -26.03 -10.48 -7.69
C PRO A 58 -26.17 -8.95 -7.81
N LEU A 59 -26.16 -8.29 -6.66
CA LEU A 59 -26.06 -6.84 -6.55
C LEU A 59 -24.62 -6.50 -6.21
N ASP A 60 -24.18 -5.36 -6.69
CA ASP A 60 -22.87 -4.78 -6.45
C ASP A 60 -23.14 -3.31 -6.15
N LYS A 61 -22.76 -2.89 -4.94
CA LYS A 61 -23.09 -1.55 -4.46
C LYS A 61 -22.19 -0.50 -5.11
N GLU A 62 -20.96 -0.87 -5.41
CA GLU A 62 -19.92 -0.06 -6.04
C GLU A 62 -20.31 0.18 -7.50
N ALA A 63 -21.02 -0.77 -8.13
CA ALA A 63 -21.68 -0.57 -9.42
C ALA A 63 -22.97 0.27 -9.32
N ALA A 64 -23.87 -0.04 -8.38
CA ALA A 64 -25.14 0.67 -8.22
C ALA A 64 -25.64 0.67 -6.76
N ARG A 65 -25.58 1.84 -6.10
CA ARG A 65 -26.02 2.02 -4.71
C ARG A 65 -27.52 1.79 -4.46
N HIS A 66 -28.35 1.97 -5.48
CA HIS A 66 -29.79 1.71 -5.39
C HIS A 66 -30.40 1.36 -6.75
N HIS A 67 -31.52 0.64 -6.71
CA HIS A 67 -32.34 0.33 -7.88
C HIS A 67 -33.74 0.92 -7.72
N ILE A 68 -34.23 1.58 -8.78
CA ILE A 68 -35.58 2.13 -8.84
C ILE A 68 -36.40 1.27 -9.79
N LEU A 69 -37.41 0.58 -9.25
CA LEU A 69 -38.32 -0.27 -10.01
C LEU A 69 -39.74 0.32 -9.98
N ARG A 70 -40.54 0.05 -11.01
CA ARG A 70 -41.95 0.43 -11.04
C ARG A 70 -42.83 -0.82 -11.09
N LEU A 71 -43.64 -1.01 -10.05
CA LEU A 71 -44.63 -2.07 -9.96
C LEU A 71 -45.99 -1.53 -10.44
N THR A 72 -46.67 -2.27 -11.32
CA THR A 72 -47.98 -1.91 -11.85
C THR A 72 -48.96 -3.03 -11.53
N ALA A 73 -50.00 -2.74 -10.74
CA ALA A 73 -51.14 -3.65 -10.53
C ALA A 73 -52.21 -3.38 -11.59
N VAL A 74 -52.86 -4.43 -12.11
CA VAL A 74 -53.86 -4.34 -13.17
C VAL A 74 -55.08 -5.18 -12.78
N ASP A 75 -56.27 -4.60 -12.91
CA ASP A 75 -57.56 -5.32 -12.74
C ASP A 75 -57.91 -6.17 -13.98
N GLY A 76 -59.00 -6.92 -13.93
CA GLY A 76 -59.52 -7.69 -15.07
C GLY A 76 -60.72 -7.02 -15.75
N GLY A 77 -60.98 -5.74 -15.45
CA GLY A 77 -62.09 -4.99 -16.00
C GLY A 77 -61.99 -4.80 -17.52
N LYS A 78 -63.12 -4.43 -18.14
CA LYS A 78 -63.17 -4.02 -19.54
C LYS A 78 -63.87 -2.65 -19.64
N PRO A 79 -63.14 -1.53 -19.77
CA PRO A 79 -61.68 -1.43 -19.91
C PRO A 79 -60.93 -1.72 -18.60
N ALA A 80 -59.70 -2.22 -18.70
CA ALA A 80 -58.88 -2.50 -17.52
C ALA A 80 -58.32 -1.21 -16.92
N ARG A 81 -58.22 -1.15 -15.58
CA ARG A 81 -57.55 -0.08 -14.85
C ARG A 81 -56.28 -0.58 -14.18
N SER A 82 -55.39 0.35 -13.86
CA SER A 82 -54.09 0.04 -13.25
C SER A 82 -53.65 1.09 -12.24
N GLY A 83 -52.92 0.65 -11.23
CA GLY A 83 -52.20 1.49 -10.27
C GLY A 83 -50.71 1.21 -10.30
N THR A 84 -49.88 2.24 -10.09
CA THR A 84 -48.42 2.10 -10.09
C THR A 84 -47.80 2.53 -8.77
N MET A 85 -46.73 1.84 -8.37
CA MET A 85 -45.88 2.22 -7.25
C MET A 85 -44.40 2.16 -7.65
N THR A 86 -43.61 3.09 -7.12
CA THR A 86 -42.15 3.06 -7.20
C THR A 86 -41.58 2.28 -6.02
N ILE A 87 -40.71 1.32 -6.31
CA ILE A 87 -39.95 0.55 -5.32
C ILE A 87 -38.50 1.05 -5.40
N ILE A 88 -37.95 1.49 -4.27
CA ILE A 88 -36.55 1.87 -4.15
C ILE A 88 -35.86 0.80 -3.31
N ILE A 89 -34.87 0.14 -3.90
CA ILE A 89 -34.07 -0.88 -3.25
C ILE A 89 -32.69 -0.29 -3.01
N ASN A 90 -32.34 -0.06 -1.75
CA ASN A 90 -30.99 0.38 -1.37
C ASN A 90 -30.10 -0.85 -1.18
N VAL A 91 -28.92 -0.82 -1.81
CA VAL A 91 -27.93 -1.89 -1.67
C VAL A 91 -27.08 -1.60 -0.44
N LEU A 92 -27.04 -2.56 0.49
CA LEU A 92 -26.19 -2.45 1.68
C LEU A 92 -24.77 -2.89 1.35
N ASP A 93 -23.82 -2.25 2.03
CA ASP A 93 -22.40 -2.53 1.89
C ASP A 93 -22.03 -3.90 2.43
N ILE A 94 -21.10 -4.56 1.77
CA ILE A 94 -20.32 -5.66 2.33
C ILE A 94 -18.84 -5.35 2.09
N ASN A 95 -17.94 -5.94 2.89
CA ASN A 95 -16.50 -5.77 2.69
C ASN A 95 -16.02 -6.76 1.61
N ASP A 96 -16.20 -6.43 0.34
CA ASP A 96 -15.82 -7.28 -0.80
C ASP A 96 -14.77 -6.66 -1.72
N ASN A 97 -14.33 -5.43 -1.44
CA ASN A 97 -13.15 -4.84 -2.07
C ASN A 97 -11.97 -4.86 -1.09
N MET A 98 -10.77 -4.99 -1.65
CA MET A 98 -9.54 -4.92 -0.86
C MET A 98 -8.83 -3.60 -1.16
N PRO A 99 -8.04 -3.06 -0.22
CA PRO A 99 -7.33 -1.81 -0.47
C PRO A 99 -6.36 -1.97 -1.65
N VAL A 100 -6.36 -1.03 -2.60
CA VAL A 100 -5.50 -1.05 -3.78
C VAL A 100 -4.51 0.10 -3.74
N PHE A 101 -3.21 -0.20 -3.77
CA PHE A 101 -2.17 0.83 -3.89
C PHE A 101 -2.26 1.56 -5.22
N VAL A 102 -2.25 2.90 -5.16
CA VAL A 102 -2.46 3.77 -6.33
C VAL A 102 -1.32 3.73 -7.34
N LYS A 103 -0.08 3.50 -6.88
CA LYS A 103 1.11 3.40 -7.74
C LYS A 103 1.51 1.94 -7.95
N ASP A 104 2.01 1.65 -9.15
CA ASP A 104 2.57 0.35 -9.48
C ASP A 104 3.84 0.04 -8.68
N SER A 105 4.69 1.05 -8.50
CA SER A 105 5.95 0.96 -7.75
C SER A 105 6.16 2.16 -6.81
N TYR A 106 6.86 1.89 -5.71
CA TYR A 106 7.27 2.90 -4.72
C TYR A 106 8.78 2.82 -4.53
N SER A 107 9.46 3.95 -4.73
CA SER A 107 10.90 4.07 -4.49
C SER A 107 11.24 5.43 -3.90
N ALA A 108 12.19 5.47 -2.98
CA ALA A 108 12.70 6.69 -2.36
C ALA A 108 14.23 6.66 -2.25
N VAL A 109 14.81 7.85 -2.14
CA VAL A 109 16.23 8.04 -1.85
C VAL A 109 16.32 8.79 -0.52
N LEU A 110 17.22 8.37 0.35
CA LEU A 110 17.37 8.92 1.70
C LEU A 110 18.85 9.05 2.01
N GLU A 111 19.29 10.20 2.50
CA GLU A 111 20.66 10.36 2.98
C GLU A 111 20.85 9.56 4.26
N GLU A 112 22.00 8.91 4.42
CA GLU A 112 22.35 8.37 5.73
C GLU A 112 22.43 9.48 6.79
N ASN A 113 22.45 9.10 8.06
CA ASN A 113 22.42 10.05 9.18
C ASN A 113 21.19 11.01 9.19
N SER A 114 20.19 10.78 8.33
CA SER A 114 18.92 11.53 8.33
C SER A 114 18.29 11.54 9.73
N PRO A 115 17.88 12.71 10.26
CA PRO A 115 17.31 12.80 11.61
C PRO A 115 16.06 11.94 11.79
N VAL A 116 15.86 11.43 13.01
CA VAL A 116 14.61 10.76 13.39
C VAL A 116 13.42 11.70 13.16
N GLY A 117 12.35 11.18 12.56
CA GLY A 117 11.17 11.92 12.14
C GLY A 117 11.21 12.40 10.69
N THR A 118 12.34 12.25 9.98
CA THR A 118 12.43 12.60 8.55
C THR A 118 11.43 11.76 7.75
N SER A 119 10.60 12.43 6.95
CA SER A 119 9.64 11.76 6.06
C SER A 119 10.35 11.21 4.84
N VAL A 120 10.16 9.91 4.57
CA VAL A 120 10.84 9.20 3.47
C VAL A 120 9.94 9.13 2.24
N ILE A 121 8.74 8.59 2.41
CA ILE A 121 7.76 8.43 1.33
C ILE A 121 6.37 8.21 1.93
N GLN A 122 5.33 8.59 1.20
CA GLN A 122 3.95 8.30 1.55
C GLN A 122 3.39 7.18 0.67
N MET A 123 2.93 6.12 1.32
CA MET A 123 2.15 5.06 0.71
C MET A 123 0.71 5.52 0.54
N ASN A 124 0.07 5.14 -0.56
CA ASN A 124 -1.31 5.49 -0.81
C ASN A 124 -2.08 4.30 -1.40
N ALA A 125 -3.10 3.86 -0.68
CA ALA A 125 -4.04 2.83 -1.10
C ALA A 125 -5.48 3.32 -0.91
N THR A 126 -6.35 2.88 -1.81
CA THR A 126 -7.78 3.23 -1.83
C THR A 126 -8.61 1.97 -1.78
N ASP A 127 -9.70 2.02 -1.04
CA ASP A 127 -10.71 0.97 -1.00
C ASP A 127 -12.05 1.55 -1.47
N LEU A 128 -12.84 0.75 -2.18
CA LEU A 128 -14.10 1.19 -2.81
C LEU A 128 -15.30 1.05 -1.87
N ASP A 129 -15.17 0.26 -0.79
CA ASP A 129 -16.25 0.00 0.14
C ASP A 129 -16.60 1.24 0.99
N ASP A 130 -17.79 1.28 1.60
CA ASP A 130 -18.20 2.43 2.41
C ASP A 130 -17.79 2.30 3.90
N GLY A 131 -17.52 3.43 4.55
CA GLY A 131 -17.32 3.47 6.00
C GLY A 131 -16.07 2.72 6.47
N LEU A 132 -16.20 1.82 7.44
CA LEU A 132 -15.06 1.05 7.97
C LEU A 132 -14.52 0.02 6.97
N ASN A 133 -15.38 -0.50 6.09
CA ASN A 133 -14.97 -1.41 5.02
C ASN A 133 -14.07 -0.69 4.01
N GLY A 134 -14.26 0.62 3.80
CA GLY A 134 -13.38 1.43 2.96
C GLY A 134 -12.22 2.13 3.68
N GLU A 135 -12.16 2.08 5.02
CA GLU A 135 -11.19 2.85 5.79
C GLU A 135 -9.84 2.14 5.86
N VAL A 136 -8.91 2.55 5.00
CA VAL A 136 -7.57 1.96 4.90
C VAL A 136 -6.67 2.35 6.08
N VAL A 137 -5.99 1.34 6.65
CA VAL A 137 -4.89 1.48 7.60
C VAL A 137 -3.61 0.84 7.10
N TYR A 138 -2.48 1.46 7.41
CA TYR A 138 -1.16 1.03 6.96
C TYR A 138 -0.35 0.39 8.08
N SER A 139 0.49 -0.57 7.73
CA SER A 139 1.40 -1.26 8.64
C SER A 139 2.55 -1.90 7.87
N PHE A 140 3.60 -2.33 8.58
CA PHE A 140 4.59 -3.22 7.98
C PHE A 140 3.98 -4.59 7.68
N GLY A 141 4.32 -5.15 6.52
CA GLY A 141 3.98 -6.50 6.11
C GLY A 141 4.53 -7.55 7.09
N ASN A 142 3.98 -8.76 6.98
CA ASN A 142 4.26 -9.82 7.95
C ASN A 142 5.74 -10.26 7.96
N ASN A 143 6.43 -10.13 6.83
CA ASN A 143 7.81 -10.59 6.65
C ASN A 143 8.87 -9.53 7.05
N VAL A 144 8.45 -8.34 7.49
CA VAL A 144 9.38 -7.27 7.86
C VAL A 144 10.09 -7.59 9.17
N ASN A 145 11.42 -7.75 9.08
CA ASN A 145 12.26 -8.12 10.21
C ASN A 145 12.38 -7.00 11.27
N ASN A 146 12.89 -7.36 12.45
CA ASN A 146 13.02 -6.43 13.57
C ASN A 146 14.08 -5.34 13.35
N LYS A 147 15.01 -5.50 12.41
CA LYS A 147 15.99 -4.44 12.09
C LYS A 147 15.28 -3.28 11.40
N ILE A 148 14.45 -3.54 10.38
CA ILE A 148 13.66 -2.51 9.69
C ILE A 148 12.74 -1.77 10.67
N ARG A 149 12.08 -2.49 11.59
CA ARG A 149 11.17 -1.90 12.60
C ARG A 149 11.86 -0.98 13.62
N LYS A 150 13.19 -1.04 13.72
CA LYS A 150 14.02 -0.13 14.53
C LYS A 150 14.44 1.13 13.76
N VAL A 151 14.56 1.01 12.44
CA VAL A 151 15.09 2.06 11.56
C VAL A 151 13.97 2.91 10.96
N PHE A 152 12.82 2.29 10.65
CA PHE A 152 11.66 2.96 10.06
C PHE A 152 10.40 2.72 10.89
N GLU A 153 9.45 3.64 10.74
CA GLU A 153 8.06 3.46 11.14
C GLU A 153 7.12 3.95 10.05
N ILE A 154 5.85 3.55 10.14
CA ILE A 154 4.81 3.99 9.21
C ILE A 154 3.61 4.48 10.02
N ASP A 155 3.11 5.65 9.67
CA ASP A 155 1.88 6.17 10.25
C ASP A 155 0.67 5.42 9.69
N ALA A 156 -0.12 4.84 10.59
CA ALA A 156 -1.20 3.93 10.22
C ALA A 156 -2.36 4.60 9.46
N LYS A 157 -2.50 5.94 9.51
CA LYS A 157 -3.60 6.65 8.85
C LYS A 157 -3.17 7.31 7.55
N THR A 158 -2.00 7.90 7.54
CA THR A 158 -1.49 8.69 6.42
C THR A 158 -0.64 7.86 5.46
N GLY A 159 -0.13 6.71 5.91
CA GLY A 159 0.77 5.86 5.12
C GLY A 159 2.18 6.44 4.96
N VAL A 160 2.52 7.51 5.69
CA VAL A 160 3.86 8.12 5.64
C VAL A 160 4.87 7.23 6.39
N ILE A 161 5.93 6.85 5.70
CA ILE A 161 7.09 6.19 6.28
C ILE A 161 8.08 7.25 6.75
N THR A 162 8.52 7.14 8.01
CA THR A 162 9.49 8.05 8.64
C THR A 162 10.69 7.30 9.19
N VAL A 163 11.81 8.02 9.32
CA VAL A 163 13.01 7.55 10.00
C VAL A 163 12.73 7.47 11.50
N LYS A 164 13.03 6.32 12.11
CA LYS A 164 12.87 6.05 13.55
C LYS A 164 14.20 5.79 14.27
N GLY A 165 15.21 5.30 13.54
CA GLY A 165 16.52 4.96 14.09
C GLY A 165 17.64 5.46 13.19
N LEU A 166 18.87 5.13 13.58
CA LEU A 166 20.05 5.47 12.80
C LEU A 166 20.08 4.70 11.48
N ILE A 167 20.54 5.39 10.44
CA ILE A 167 20.73 4.88 9.09
C ILE A 167 22.19 5.15 8.77
N ASP A 168 22.87 4.10 8.37
CA ASP A 168 24.31 4.03 8.13
C ASP A 168 24.48 3.29 6.80
N PHE A 169 25.06 3.96 5.81
CA PHE A 169 25.27 3.42 4.47
C PHE A 169 26.22 2.22 4.50
N GLU A 170 27.29 2.30 5.29
CA GLU A 170 28.28 1.23 5.48
C GLU A 170 27.66 -0.02 6.12
N GLU A 171 26.60 0.11 6.94
CA GLU A 171 25.82 -1.05 7.40
C GLU A 171 24.89 -1.58 6.30
N LYS A 172 24.13 -0.70 5.63
CA LYS A 172 23.13 -1.11 4.64
C LYS A 172 22.72 0.01 3.67
N ASP A 173 23.09 -0.18 2.41
CA ASP A 173 22.83 0.76 1.31
C ASP A 173 21.38 0.78 0.78
N LYS A 174 20.58 -0.27 1.02
CA LYS A 174 19.21 -0.39 0.48
C LYS A 174 18.25 -1.14 1.40
N TYR A 175 17.02 -0.67 1.48
CA TYR A 175 15.92 -1.34 2.17
C TYR A 175 14.79 -1.66 1.21
N GLU A 176 14.38 -2.92 1.20
CA GLU A 176 13.12 -3.36 0.59
C GLU A 176 12.15 -3.67 1.73
N ILE A 177 11.03 -2.95 1.78
CA ILE A 177 10.07 -3.03 2.88
C ILE A 177 8.69 -3.34 2.32
N ASP A 178 8.11 -4.45 2.73
CA ASP A 178 6.72 -4.77 2.42
C ASP A 178 5.79 -3.93 3.32
N ILE A 179 4.89 -3.16 2.70
CA ILE A 179 3.87 -2.38 3.39
C ILE A 179 2.52 -3.04 3.15
N LYS A 180 1.79 -3.27 4.25
CA LYS A 180 0.43 -3.79 4.24
C LYS A 180 -0.57 -2.65 4.37
N ALA A 181 -1.50 -2.55 3.43
CA ALA A 181 -2.73 -1.78 3.54
C ALA A 181 -3.89 -2.73 3.87
N SER A 182 -4.68 -2.41 4.89
CA SER A 182 -5.82 -3.22 5.34
C SER A 182 -7.01 -2.32 5.60
N ASP A 183 -8.22 -2.76 5.28
CA ASP A 183 -9.43 -2.07 5.71
C ASP A 183 -9.72 -2.34 7.21
N LYS A 184 -10.83 -1.78 7.72
CA LYS A 184 -11.37 -2.00 9.07
C LYS A 184 -12.70 -2.76 9.08
N GLY A 185 -12.99 -3.52 8.04
CA GLY A 185 -14.15 -4.40 7.97
C GLY A 185 -14.16 -5.44 9.09
N LEU A 186 -15.31 -6.05 9.33
CA LEU A 186 -15.44 -7.10 10.38
C LEU A 186 -14.51 -8.29 10.10
N VAL A 187 -14.37 -8.64 8.83
CA VAL A 187 -13.36 -9.56 8.31
C VAL A 187 -12.46 -8.73 7.38
N PRO A 188 -11.32 -8.23 7.87
CA PRO A 188 -10.52 -7.30 7.11
C PRO A 188 -9.91 -7.94 5.86
N LEU A 189 -9.95 -7.20 4.75
CA LEU A 189 -9.20 -7.50 3.54
C LEU A 189 -7.94 -6.63 3.51
N ALA A 190 -6.89 -7.15 2.87
CA ALA A 190 -5.59 -6.50 2.88
C ALA A 190 -4.77 -6.82 1.64
N THR A 191 -3.90 -5.89 1.27
CA THR A 191 -2.90 -6.04 0.22
C THR A 191 -1.53 -5.63 0.71
N GLU A 192 -0.49 -6.19 0.10
CA GLU A 192 0.91 -5.84 0.39
C GLU A 192 1.58 -5.28 -0.86
N LYS A 193 2.44 -4.27 -0.68
CA LYS A 193 3.26 -3.68 -1.74
C LYS A 193 4.64 -3.32 -1.19
N SER A 194 5.69 -3.72 -1.91
CA SER A 194 7.07 -3.43 -1.53
C SER A 194 7.48 -2.01 -1.94
N VAL A 195 8.22 -1.34 -1.06
CA VAL A 195 8.89 -0.06 -1.33
C VAL A 195 10.40 -0.24 -1.25
N MET A 196 11.11 0.37 -2.20
CA MET A 196 12.57 0.37 -2.25
C MET A 196 13.13 1.73 -1.77
N ILE A 197 13.90 1.73 -0.70
CA ILE A 197 14.59 2.91 -0.17
C ILE A 197 16.09 2.72 -0.42
N THR A 198 16.69 3.62 -1.20
CA THR A 198 18.14 3.63 -1.44
C THR A 198 18.80 4.68 -0.56
N ILE A 199 19.85 4.29 0.16
CA ILE A 199 20.62 5.17 1.02
C ILE A 199 21.72 5.86 0.21
N VAL A 200 21.91 7.15 0.45
CA VAL A 200 23.01 7.93 -0.13
C VAL A 200 24.14 8.00 0.88
N ASP A 201 25.31 7.54 0.42
CA ASP A 201 26.62 7.65 1.07
C ASP A 201 27.04 9.12 1.22
N LEU A 202 27.38 9.49 2.45
CA LEU A 202 28.00 10.73 2.87
C LEU A 202 29.43 10.45 3.33
N ASN A 203 30.33 11.43 3.13
CA ASN A 203 31.71 11.29 3.57
C ASN A 203 31.85 11.48 5.09
N ASP A 204 31.42 10.50 5.88
CA ASP A 204 31.42 10.55 7.34
C ASP A 204 32.46 9.63 8.01
N ASN A 205 33.16 8.81 7.24
CA ASN A 205 34.35 8.11 7.69
C ASN A 205 35.62 8.87 7.27
N ALA A 206 36.65 8.79 8.11
CA ALA A 206 37.97 9.35 7.81
C ALA A 206 38.92 8.22 7.39
N PRO A 207 39.91 8.48 6.52
CA PRO A 207 40.88 7.48 6.15
C PRO A 207 41.67 6.96 7.36
N GLU A 208 41.70 5.66 7.55
CA GLU A 208 42.49 4.97 8.57
C GLU A 208 43.81 4.50 7.97
N ILE A 209 44.93 4.79 8.65
CA ILE A 209 46.27 4.36 8.25
C ILE A 209 46.74 3.26 9.21
N GLU A 210 47.03 2.09 8.66
CA GLU A 210 47.58 0.95 9.39
C GLU A 210 49.02 0.67 8.96
N VAL A 211 49.94 0.61 9.94
CA VAL A 211 51.32 0.19 9.69
C VAL A 211 51.39 -1.33 9.80
N THR A 212 51.36 -2.02 8.66
CA THR A 212 51.34 -3.49 8.59
C THR A 212 52.74 -4.09 8.78
N SER A 213 53.79 -3.32 8.49
CA SER A 213 55.16 -3.71 8.77
C SER A 213 56.02 -2.48 9.02
N LEU A 214 56.86 -2.52 10.04
CA LEU A 214 57.79 -1.43 10.35
C LEU A 214 59.18 -1.99 10.67
N SER A 215 60.18 -1.50 9.96
CA SER A 215 61.59 -1.71 10.29
C SER A 215 62.05 -0.58 11.20
N ASN A 216 62.20 -0.87 12.50
CA ASN A 216 62.62 0.13 13.51
C ASN A 216 64.08 0.59 13.37
N ALA A 217 64.89 -0.12 12.58
CA ALA A 217 66.28 0.23 12.32
C ALA A 217 66.59 0.04 10.82
N VAL A 218 67.21 1.05 10.23
CA VAL A 218 67.65 1.05 8.83
C VAL A 218 69.17 1.30 8.84
N PRO A 219 69.99 0.34 8.34
CA PRO A 219 71.44 0.55 8.20
C PRO A 219 71.76 1.76 7.32
N GLU A 220 72.79 2.53 7.67
CA GLU A 220 73.17 3.75 6.93
C GLU A 220 73.64 3.47 5.49
N ASP A 221 74.14 2.26 5.22
CA ASP A 221 74.55 1.78 3.90
C ASP A 221 73.39 1.20 3.07
N SER A 222 72.15 1.35 3.55
CA SER A 222 70.95 0.90 2.85
C SER A 222 70.79 1.61 1.50
N LYS A 223 70.66 0.83 0.44
CA LYS A 223 70.44 1.34 -0.91
C LYS A 223 69.03 1.95 -1.06
N PRO A 224 68.84 2.92 -1.97
CA PRO A 224 67.52 3.39 -2.37
C PRO A 224 66.60 2.24 -2.77
N GLY A 225 65.32 2.33 -2.39
CA GLY A 225 64.33 1.27 -2.62
C GLY A 225 64.25 0.18 -1.55
N ARG A 226 65.08 0.22 -0.49
CA ARG A 226 64.87 -0.67 0.67
C ARG A 226 63.56 -0.31 1.39
N THR A 227 62.65 -1.26 1.54
CA THR A 227 61.41 -1.07 2.32
C THR A 227 61.71 -0.80 3.79
N VAL A 228 61.20 0.33 4.30
CA VAL A 228 61.29 0.75 5.71
C VAL A 228 59.99 0.43 6.43
N ALA A 229 58.86 0.77 5.82
CA ALA A 229 57.54 0.46 6.34
C ALA A 229 56.60 0.05 5.21
N LEU A 230 55.60 -0.76 5.56
CA LEU A 230 54.45 -1.04 4.73
C LEU A 230 53.21 -0.44 5.42
N LEU A 231 52.50 0.41 4.69
CA LEU A 231 51.33 1.14 5.14
C LEU A 231 50.12 0.66 4.34
N SER A 232 49.00 0.41 5.01
CA SER A 232 47.70 0.25 4.39
C SER A 232 46.86 1.47 4.73
N VAL A 233 46.10 1.99 3.76
CA VAL A 233 45.17 3.10 4.00
C VAL A 233 43.81 2.68 3.50
N THR A 234 42.82 2.74 4.38
CA THR A 234 41.46 2.31 4.09
C THR A 234 40.49 3.40 4.51
N ASP A 235 39.53 3.68 3.66
CA ASP A 235 38.38 4.52 3.98
C ASP A 235 37.13 3.65 3.79
N ARG A 236 36.15 3.80 4.69
CA ARG A 236 34.94 2.97 4.69
C ARG A 236 33.88 3.50 3.73
N ASP A 237 33.93 4.78 3.42
CA ASP A 237 33.00 5.40 2.49
C ASP A 237 33.18 4.82 1.07
N SER A 238 32.20 5.00 0.19
CA SER A 238 32.21 4.48 -1.16
C SER A 238 32.46 5.56 -2.22
N GLY A 239 32.66 5.11 -3.47
CA GLY A 239 32.73 6.00 -4.63
C GLY A 239 33.87 7.02 -4.58
N ALA A 240 33.53 8.30 -4.50
CA ALA A 240 34.50 9.38 -4.41
C ALA A 240 34.88 9.72 -2.96
N ASN A 241 34.00 9.42 -2.00
CA ASN A 241 34.21 9.67 -0.58
C ASN A 241 35.35 8.78 -0.06
N GLY A 242 35.34 7.50 -0.42
CA GLY A 242 36.41 6.56 -0.06
C GLY A 242 37.74 6.69 -0.83
N LYS A 243 37.93 7.72 -1.66
CA LYS A 243 39.18 7.89 -2.44
C LYS A 243 40.24 8.61 -1.63
N VAL A 244 41.29 7.88 -1.27
CA VAL A 244 42.39 8.43 -0.47
C VAL A 244 43.61 8.80 -1.31
N ILE A 245 44.22 9.93 -1.00
CA ILE A 245 45.53 10.37 -1.54
C ILE A 245 46.51 10.44 -0.38
N CYS A 246 47.66 9.79 -0.53
CA CYS A 246 48.71 9.76 0.50
C CYS A 246 49.92 10.60 0.06
N SER A 247 50.47 11.35 1.01
CA SER A 247 51.69 12.15 0.83
C SER A 247 52.59 12.05 2.06
N ILE A 248 53.89 12.23 1.86
CA ILE A 248 54.87 12.37 2.94
C ILE A 248 55.45 13.78 2.92
N THR A 249 55.91 14.26 4.07
CA THR A 249 56.54 15.57 4.23
C THR A 249 57.68 15.76 3.24
N GLU A 250 57.72 16.90 2.56
CA GLU A 250 58.66 17.18 1.45
C GLU A 250 60.14 17.07 1.84
N ASP A 251 60.49 17.37 3.09
CA ASP A 251 61.87 17.31 3.60
C ASP A 251 62.29 15.91 4.12
N ALA A 252 61.41 14.90 4.02
CA ALA A 252 61.74 13.55 4.46
C ALA A 252 62.66 12.85 3.44
N PRO A 253 63.74 12.16 3.86
CA PRO A 253 64.61 11.40 2.96
C PRO A 253 63.95 10.08 2.49
N PHE A 254 62.62 10.02 2.44
CA PHE A 254 61.83 8.85 2.12
C PHE A 254 60.75 9.20 1.09
N THR A 255 60.33 8.21 0.32
CA THR A 255 59.25 8.31 -0.67
C THR A 255 58.21 7.22 -0.43
N LEU A 256 56.96 7.53 -0.76
CA LEU A 256 55.88 6.56 -0.79
C LEU A 256 55.80 5.95 -2.18
N THR A 257 55.83 4.62 -2.25
CA THR A 257 55.77 3.87 -3.50
C THR A 257 54.59 2.88 -3.45
N PRO A 258 53.79 2.75 -4.52
CA PRO A 258 52.73 1.75 -4.57
C PRO A 258 53.29 0.33 -4.44
N SER A 259 52.56 -0.53 -3.73
CA SER A 259 52.87 -1.96 -3.59
C SER A 259 51.59 -2.80 -3.71
N PRO A 260 51.69 -4.13 -3.94
CA PRO A 260 50.53 -5.01 -4.03
C PRO A 260 49.66 -5.07 -2.76
N VAL A 261 50.20 -4.66 -1.62
CA VAL A 261 49.58 -4.77 -0.29
C VAL A 261 49.41 -3.41 0.40
N GLY A 262 49.53 -2.30 -0.35
CA GLY A 262 49.41 -0.94 0.17
C GLY A 262 50.52 -0.02 -0.34
N LEU A 263 51.02 0.86 0.52
CA LEU A 263 52.11 1.79 0.23
C LEU A 263 53.39 1.39 0.95
N CYS A 264 54.50 1.33 0.22
CA CYS A 264 55.83 1.13 0.78
C CYS A 264 56.52 2.47 1.02
N LEU A 265 57.00 2.68 2.23
CA LEU A 265 57.92 3.77 2.56
C LEU A 265 59.36 3.30 2.28
N VAL A 266 60.07 3.98 1.38
CA VAL A 266 61.44 3.62 0.96
C VAL A 266 62.36 4.85 0.98
N PRO A 267 63.68 4.73 1.22
CA PRO A 267 64.60 5.85 1.11
C PRO A 267 64.54 6.47 -0.29
N ALA A 268 64.51 7.80 -0.33
CA ALA A 268 64.59 8.56 -1.57
C ALA A 268 65.97 8.34 -2.22
N GLY A 269 65.99 8.12 -3.54
CA GLY A 269 67.24 8.20 -4.30
C GLY A 269 67.67 9.67 -4.41
N LEU A 270 68.95 9.95 -4.17
CA LEU A 270 69.58 11.22 -4.57
C LEU A 270 69.56 11.38 -6.08
#